data_AF-A0A917Q1E5-F1
#
_entry.id   AF-A0A917Q1E5-F1
#
_cell.length_a   1.000
_cell.length_b   1.000
_cell.length_c   1.000
_cell.angle_alpha   90.00
_cell.angle_beta   90.00
_cell.angle_gamma   90.00
#
_symmetry.space_group_name_H-M   'P 1'
#
loop_
_entity.id
_entity.type
_entity.pdbx_description
1 polymer ?
#
loop_
_entity_poly.entity_id
_entity_poly.type
_entity_poly.pdbx_seq_one_letter_code
_entity_poly.pdbx_strand_id
1 'polypeptide(L)' 'MLLSEAWGKYQSDKKIEGYYPLTLKMYGFQCDLLKRYFGNIRMCDMILQQKI' A
#
# COMPACT_ATOMS: atom_id res chain seq x y z
N MET A 1 9.07 -3.20 -6.95
CA MET A 1 8.50 -1.90 -6.54
C MET A 1 8.47 -1.84 -5.03
N LEU A 2 8.91 -0.72 -4.45
CA LEU A 2 8.79 -0.47 -3.02
C LEU A 2 7.32 -0.31 -2.62
N LEU A 3 6.99 -0.61 -1.38
CA LEU A 3 5.62 -0.48 -0.86
C LEU A 3 5.08 0.95 -1.03
N SER A 4 5.91 1.98 -0.82
CA SER A 4 5.54 3.39 -1.05
C SER A 4 5.21 3.70 -2.51
N GLU A 5 5.97 3.13 -3.45
CA GLU A 5 5.75 3.33 -4.89
C GLU A 5 4.48 2.61 -5.34
N ALA A 6 4.26 1.40 -4.80
CA ALA A 6 3.05 0.62 -5.06
C ALA A 6 1.80 1.38 -4.62
N TRP A 7 1.84 1.97 -3.42
CA TRP A 7 0.76 2.79 -2.91
C TRP A 7 0.47 4.01 -3.78
N GLY A 8 1.50 4.73 -4.23
CA GLY A 8 1.32 5.90 -5.09
C GLY A 8 0.60 5.57 -6.41
N LYS A 9 1.00 4.47 -7.05
CA LYS A 9 0.36 3.99 -8.29
C LYS A 9 -1.06 3.53 -8.03
N TYR A 10 -1.27 2.67 -7.04
CA TYR A 10 -2.60 2.19 -6.66
C TYR A 10 -3.57 3.34 -6.34
N GLN A 11 -3.14 4.31 -5.54
CA GLN A 11 -3.97 5.48 -5.21
C GLN A 11 -4.35 6.28 -6.46
N SER A 12 -3.42 6.43 -7.40
CA SER A 12 -3.65 7.16 -8.65
C SER A 12 -4.68 6.44 -9.52
N ASP A 13 -4.51 5.12 -9.70
CA ASP A 13 -5.45 4.29 -10.45
C ASP A 13 -6.84 4.35 -9.85
N LYS A 14 -6.95 4.20 -8.52
CA LYS A 14 -8.26 4.22 -7.83
C LYS A 14 -8.94 5.59 -7.87
N LYS A 15 -8.18 6.69 -7.92
CA LYS A 15 -8.77 8.02 -8.17
C LYS A 15 -9.40 8.09 -9.56
N ILE A 16 -8.72 7.56 -10.59
CA ILE A 16 -9.24 7.52 -11.97
C ILE A 16 -10.49 6.63 -12.05
N GLU A 17 -10.51 5.51 -11.32
CA GLU A 17 -11.69 4.63 -11.19
C GLU A 17 -12.85 5.26 -10.39
N GLY A 18 -12.68 6.46 -9.80
CA GLY A 18 -13.74 7.17 -9.09
C GLY A 18 -13.94 6.77 -7.63
N TYR A 19 -12.92 6.19 -6.98
CA TYR A 19 -13.02 5.87 -5.56
C TYR A 19 -13.19 7.13 -4.70
N TYR A 20 -14.07 7.06 -3.70
CA TYR A 20 -14.28 8.16 -2.77
C TYR A 20 -12.97 8.55 -2.04
N PRO A 21 -12.71 9.85 -1.83
CA PRO A 21 -11.50 10.30 -1.12
C PRO A 21 -11.35 9.70 0.28
N LEU A 22 -12.46 9.51 1.01
CA LEU A 22 -12.45 8.89 2.33
C LEU A 22 -11.99 7.43 2.27
N THR A 23 -12.42 6.68 1.27
CA THR A 23 -11.98 5.30 1.04
C THR A 23 -10.48 5.23 0.80
N LEU A 24 -9.94 6.11 -0.04
CA LEU A 24 -8.50 6.17 -0.30
C LEU A 24 -7.68 6.61 0.92
N LYS A 25 -8.25 7.48 1.76
CA LYS A 25 -7.63 7.85 3.05
C LYS A 25 -7.53 6.64 3.99
N MET A 26 -8.59 5.83 4.07
CA MET A 26 -8.59 4.61 4.90
C MET A 26 -7.58 3.57 4.40
N TYR A 27 -7.51 3.34 3.09
CA TYR A 27 -6.49 2.47 2.50
C TYR A 27 -5.07 3.01 2.72
N GLY A 28 -4.89 4.34 2.76
CA GLY A 28 -3.62 4.97 3.10
C GLY A 28 -3.16 4.62 4.51
N PHE A 29 -4.06 4.65 5.49
CA PHE A 29 -3.75 4.22 6.86
C PHE A 29 -3.34 2.74 6.92
N GLN A 30 -3.99 1.87 6.15
CA GLN A 30 -3.60 0.45 6.04
C GLN A 30 -2.20 0.30 5.45
N CYS A 31 -1.88 1.06 4.39
CA CYS A 31 -0.53 1.04 3.80
C CYS A 31 0.53 1.57 4.76
N ASP A 32 0.23 2.62 5.53
CA ASP A 32 1.16 3.15 6.53
C ASP A 32 1.39 2.17 7.68
N LEU A 33 0.37 1.41 8.10
CA LEU A 33 0.54 0.33 9.07
C LEU A 33 1.50 -0.75 8.55
N LEU A 34 1.32 -1.17 7.28
CA LEU A 34 2.23 -2.13 6.66
C LEU A 34 3.66 -1.60 6.59
N LYS A 35 3.85 -0.32 6.20
CA LYS A 35 5.17 0.32 6.19
C LYS A 35 5.79 0.44 7.58
N ARG A 36 5.00 0.65 8.63
CA ARG A 36 5.50 0.69 10.01
C ARG A 36 6.00 -0.67 10.48
N TYR A 37 5.28 -1.74 10.13
CA TYR A 37 5.63 -3.08 10.59
C TYR A 37 6.77 -3.70 9.76
N PHE A 38 6.71 -3.60 8.43
CA PHE A 38 7.68 -4.23 7.53
C PHE A 38 8.79 -3.29 7.05
N GLY A 39 8.65 -1.97 7.27
CA GLY A 39 9.48 -0.97 6.60
C GLY A 39 9.00 -0.67 5.18
N ASN A 40 9.70 0.23 4.49
CA ASN A 40 9.46 0.49 3.07
C ASN A 40 10.19 -0.54 2.19
N ILE A 41 9.75 -1.80 2.27
CA ILE A 41 10.40 -2.91 1.57
C ILE A 41 9.85 -3.10 0.15
N ARG A 42 10.53 -3.94 -0.64
CA ARG A 42 10.01 -4.36 -1.95
C ARG A 42 8.81 -5.28 -1.72
N MET A 43 7.76 -5.12 -2.52
CA MET A 43 6.55 -5.95 -2.43
C MET A 43 6.83 -7.46 -2.53
N CYS A 44 7.80 -7.88 -3.34
CA CYS A 44 8.17 -9.30 -3.45
C CYS A 44 8.74 -9.88 -2.14
N ASP A 45 9.37 -9.04 -1.32
CA ASP A 45 9.98 -9.46 -0.06
C ASP A 45 8.91 -9.59 1.07
N MET A 46 7.73 -8.96 0.91
CA MET A 46 6.60 -9.10 1.86
C MET A 46 6.01 -10.52 1.89
N ILE A 47 5.98 -11.21 0.75
CA ILE A 47 5.35 -12.55 0.61
C ILE A 47 6.15 -13.61 1.40
N LEU A 48 7.46 -13.42 1.52
CA LEU A 48 8.37 -14.37 2.16
C LEU A 48 8.39 -14.29 3.70
N GLN A 49 7.93 -13.18 4.27
CA GLN A 49 7.85 -12.95 5.72
C GLN A 49 6.56 -13.53 6.34
N GLN A 50 5.63 -14.04 5.52
CA GLN A 50 4.33 -14.57 5.94
C GLN A 50 4.34 -16.09 6.21
N LYS A 51 5.51 -16.70 6.47
CA LYS A 51 5.61 -18.10 6.91
C LYS A 51 5.26 -18.18 8.41
N ILE A 52 4.01 -18.52 8.68
CA ILE A 52 3.53 -19.08 9.96
C ILE A 52 3.99 -20.55 10.03
#